data_AF-A0A959T290-F1
#
_entry.id   AF-A0A959T290-F1
#
_cell.length_a   1.000
_cell.length_b   1.000
_cell.length_c   1.000
_cell.angle_alpha   90.00
_cell.angle_beta   90.00
_cell.angle_gamma   90.00
#
_symmetry.space_group_name_H-M   'P 1'
#
loop_
_entity.id
_entity.type
_entity.pdbx_description
1 polymer ?
#
loop_
_entity_poly.entity_id
_entity_poly.type
_entity_poly.pdbx_seq_one_letter_code
_entity_poly.pdbx_strand_id
1 'polypeptide(L)'
;PDFLHDLNGFFALAIHDRETGELFLARDRFGIKPLLWAHHGATFRFASELGALEVLGALPDVDRASLAQYLTFHHVPAPHTILTGARRLLPGHRMTVGPKGISIERWYDLASVGPYTGPDPASDLKDLLQDAVRLRLIADVP
;
A
#
# COMPACT_ATOMS: atom_id res chain seq x y z
N PRO A 1 1.93 -14.45 2.70
CA PRO A 1 0.98 -14.94 3.74
C PRO A 1 -0.47 -14.87 3.26
N ASP A 2 -1.21 -15.97 3.43
CA ASP A 2 -2.58 -16.10 2.90
C ASP A 2 -3.61 -15.31 3.72
N PHE A 3 -3.29 -14.96 4.98
CA PHE A 3 -4.17 -14.18 5.86
C PHE A 3 -4.61 -12.83 5.27
N LEU A 4 -3.86 -12.28 4.30
CA LEU A 4 -4.24 -11.03 3.64
C LEU A 4 -5.61 -11.14 2.94
N HIS A 5 -6.00 -12.33 2.49
CA HIS A 5 -7.30 -12.56 1.87
C HIS A 5 -8.45 -12.49 2.89
N ASP A 6 -8.18 -12.75 4.17
CA ASP A 6 -9.16 -12.72 5.25
C ASP A 6 -9.41 -11.31 5.80
N LEU A 7 -8.50 -10.36 5.52
CA LEU A 7 -8.63 -8.98 5.97
C LEU A 7 -9.67 -8.23 5.14
N ASN A 8 -10.75 -7.73 5.76
CA ASN A 8 -11.72 -6.82 5.15
C ASN A 8 -11.54 -5.39 5.68
N GLY A 9 -10.74 -4.59 4.98
CA GLY A 9 -10.51 -3.19 5.34
C GLY A 9 -9.42 -2.51 4.52
N PHE A 10 -9.23 -1.22 4.80
CA PHE A 10 -8.05 -0.48 4.35
C PHE A 10 -6.91 -0.67 5.36
N PHE A 11 -5.71 -0.93 4.90
CA PHE A 11 -4.58 -1.21 5.79
C PHE A 11 -3.24 -0.99 5.09
N ALA A 12 -2.27 -0.59 5.88
CA ALA A 12 -0.85 -0.67 5.58
C ALA A 12 -0.21 -1.24 6.85
N LEU A 13 0.33 -2.46 6.77
CA LEU A 13 0.85 -3.17 7.92
C LEU A 13 2.32 -3.52 7.73
N ALA A 14 3.01 -3.70 8.85
CA ALA A 14 4.38 -4.18 8.93
C ALA A 14 4.50 -5.18 10.08
N ILE A 15 5.08 -6.34 9.80
CA ILE A 15 5.32 -7.43 10.76
C ILE A 15 6.81 -7.73 10.71
N HIS A 16 7.49 -7.55 11.83
CA HIS A 16 8.90 -7.90 11.97
C HIS A 16 9.02 -9.22 12.72
N ASP A 17 9.53 -10.23 12.04
CA ASP A 17 9.88 -11.51 12.63
C ASP A 17 11.32 -11.42 13.17
N ARG A 18 11.45 -11.51 14.49
CA ARG A 18 12.74 -11.39 15.18
C ARG A 18 13.60 -12.64 15.05
N GLU A 19 13.01 -13.81 14.81
CA GLU A 19 13.74 -15.07 14.70
C GLU A 19 14.42 -15.17 13.34
N THR A 20 13.70 -14.79 12.28
CA THR A 20 14.22 -14.81 10.91
C THR A 20 14.91 -13.51 10.51
N GLY A 21 14.63 -12.40 11.21
CA GLY A 21 15.08 -11.06 10.84
C GLY A 21 14.37 -10.49 9.61
N GLU A 22 13.23 -11.06 9.23
CA GLU A 22 12.44 -10.62 8.08
C GLU A 22 11.41 -9.57 8.50
N LEU A 23 11.31 -8.51 7.68
CA LEU A 23 10.27 -7.52 7.75
C LEU A 23 9.29 -7.74 6.60
N PHE A 24 8.07 -8.11 6.95
CA PHE A 24 6.95 -8.24 6.04
C PHE A 24 6.12 -6.96 6.04
N LEU A 25 5.82 -6.41 4.87
CA LEU A 25 4.90 -5.28 4.71
C LEU A 25 3.80 -5.65 3.72
N ALA A 26 2.59 -5.13 3.93
CA ALA A 26 1.50 -5.30 2.98
C ALA A 26 0.63 -4.05 2.92
N ARG A 27 0.20 -3.72 1.70
CA ARG A 27 -0.75 -2.65 1.43
C ARG A 27 -2.07 -3.25 0.96
N ASP A 28 -3.18 -2.64 1.39
CA ASP A 28 -4.53 -3.10 1.06
C ASP A 28 -4.81 -3.16 -0.45
N ARG A 29 -5.89 -3.87 -0.81
CA ARG A 29 -6.32 -4.15 -2.18
C ARG A 29 -6.36 -2.93 -3.09
N PHE A 30 -6.80 -1.79 -2.55
CA PHE A 30 -7.00 -0.55 -3.30
C PHE A 30 -5.97 0.54 -2.97
N GLY A 31 -5.04 0.26 -2.05
CA GLY A 31 -4.02 1.18 -1.62
C GLY A 31 -4.56 2.41 -0.90
N ILE A 32 -5.66 2.28 -0.17
CA ILE A 32 -6.27 3.40 0.56
C ILE A 32 -5.32 3.94 1.62
N LYS A 33 -4.68 3.06 2.40
CA LYS A 33 -3.66 3.49 3.36
C LYS A 33 -2.30 3.64 2.66
N PRO A 34 -1.59 4.76 2.85
CA PRO A 34 -0.28 4.95 2.26
C PRO A 34 0.76 4.03 2.91
N LEU A 35 1.64 3.49 2.09
CA LEU A 35 2.83 2.78 2.53
C LEU A 35 3.99 3.16 1.60
N LEU A 36 4.88 3.98 2.15
CA LEU A 36 6.05 4.50 1.48
C LEU A 36 7.28 3.77 2.01
N TRP A 37 8.27 3.58 1.16
CA TRP A 37 9.54 2.97 1.56
C TRP A 37 10.71 3.59 0.81
N ALA A 38 11.88 3.47 1.42
CA ALA A 38 13.15 3.87 0.85
C ALA A 38 14.23 2.87 1.30
N HIS A 39 15.17 2.58 0.41
CA HIS A 39 16.27 1.68 0.68
C HIS A 39 17.57 2.32 0.21
N HIS A 40 18.47 2.60 1.14
CA HIS A 40 19.77 3.20 0.85
C HIS A 40 20.86 2.51 1.66
N GLY A 41 21.88 2.00 0.97
CA GLY A 41 22.93 1.19 1.58
C GLY A 41 22.35 -0.06 2.26
N ALA A 42 22.63 -0.22 3.55
CA ALA A 42 22.14 -1.33 4.37
C ALA A 42 20.85 -1.01 5.15
N THR A 43 20.25 0.17 4.95
CA THR A 43 19.12 0.62 5.77
C THR A 43 17.85 0.70 4.95
N PHE A 44 16.88 -0.14 5.34
CA PHE A 44 15.51 -0.08 4.86
C PHE A 44 14.65 0.77 5.79
N ARG A 45 13.79 1.61 5.21
CA ARG A 45 12.88 2.51 5.94
C ARG A 45 11.51 2.45 5.30
N PHE A 46 10.47 2.55 6.11
CA PHE A 46 9.09 2.67 5.65
C PHE A 46 8.31 3.62 6.55
N ALA A 47 7.29 4.27 5.99
CA ALA A 47 6.37 5.13 6.72
C ALA A 47 5.03 5.29 5.97
N SER A 48 4.03 5.85 6.64
CA SER A 48 2.75 6.23 6.02
C SER A 48 2.79 7.59 5.32
N GLU A 49 3.84 8.39 5.50
CA GLU A 49 3.97 9.72 4.92
C GLU A 49 5.41 10.06 4.51
N LEU A 50 5.57 10.98 3.56
CA LEU A 50 6.88 11.33 3.03
C LEU A 50 7.75 12.08 4.03
N GLY A 51 7.16 12.98 4.84
CA GLY A 51 7.91 13.73 5.85
C GLY A 51 8.55 12.82 6.91
N ALA A 52 7.86 11.75 7.32
CA ALA A 52 8.43 10.76 8.22
C ALA A 52 9.63 10.04 7.61
N LEU A 53 9.57 9.68 6.31
CA LEU A 53 10.73 9.10 5.62
C LEU A 53 11.90 10.09 5.51
N GLU A 54 11.60 11.36 5.25
CA GLU A 54 12.59 12.44 5.19
C GLU A 54 13.34 12.58 6.52
N VAL A 55 12.61 12.63 7.64
CA VAL A 55 13.17 12.68 9.00
C VAL A 55 14.05 11.46 9.32
N LEU A 56 13.70 10.28 8.79
CA LEU A 56 14.52 9.07 8.95
C LEU A 56 15.82 9.11 8.12
N GLY A 57 16.12 10.23 7.44
CA GLY A 57 17.35 10.44 6.68
C GLY A 57 17.34 9.72 5.34
N ALA A 58 16.16 9.51 4.75
CA ALA A 58 16.04 8.70 3.55
C ALA A 58 16.22 9.50 2.24
N LEU A 59 15.96 10.81 2.20
CA LEU A 59 15.68 11.52 0.94
C LEU A 59 15.95 13.04 1.03
N PRO A 60 16.93 13.61 0.32
CA PRO A 60 17.15 15.06 0.34
C PRO A 60 16.57 15.82 -0.87
N ASP A 61 16.43 15.17 -2.04
CA ASP A 61 16.23 15.89 -3.30
C ASP A 61 14.90 15.57 -4.01
N VAL A 62 14.32 16.60 -4.62
CA VAL A 62 13.18 16.46 -5.55
C VAL A 62 13.61 15.76 -6.84
N ASP A 63 12.91 14.69 -7.19
CA ASP A 63 13.13 13.95 -8.43
C ASP A 63 12.53 14.73 -9.61
N ARG A 64 13.38 15.21 -10.52
CA ARG A 64 12.96 16.09 -11.64
C ARG A 64 11.98 15.42 -12.59
N ALA A 65 12.09 14.11 -12.79
CA ALA A 65 11.16 13.37 -13.64
C ALA A 65 9.77 13.27 -12.98
N SER A 66 9.74 13.03 -11.67
CA SER A 66 8.54 13.00 -10.85
C SER A 66 7.90 14.39 -10.76
N LEU A 67 8.69 15.45 -10.69
CA LEU A 67 8.19 16.83 -10.79
C LEU A 67 7.54 17.10 -12.16
N ALA A 68 8.16 16.67 -13.26
CA ALA A 68 7.57 16.79 -14.58
C ALA A 68 6.26 16.01 -14.72
N GLN A 69 6.19 14.81 -14.14
CA GLN A 69 4.96 14.02 -14.05
C GLN A 69 3.88 14.75 -13.24
N TYR A 70 4.24 15.32 -12.09
CA TYR A 70 3.31 16.10 -11.27
C TYR A 70 2.73 17.29 -12.04
N LEU A 71 3.58 18.05 -12.75
CA LEU A 71 3.13 19.18 -13.55
C LEU A 71 2.27 18.78 -14.75
N THR A 72 2.41 17.54 -15.24
CA THR A 72 1.65 17.01 -16.38
C THR A 72 0.32 16.39 -15.95
N PHE A 73 0.31 15.62 -14.85
CA PHE A 73 -0.82 14.78 -14.43
C PHE A 73 -1.50 15.27 -13.14
N HIS A 74 -1.06 16.39 -12.58
CA HIS A 74 -1.46 16.92 -11.26
C HIS A 74 -1.24 15.96 -10.07
N HIS A 75 -0.50 14.88 -10.29
CA HIS A 75 -0.05 13.94 -9.26
C HIS A 75 1.20 13.22 -9.77
N VAL A 76 2.01 12.69 -8.85
CA VAL A 76 3.09 11.76 -9.21
C VAL A 76 2.50 10.36 -9.29
N PRO A 77 2.59 9.62 -10.41
CA PRO A 77 2.14 8.24 -10.50
C PRO A 77 2.94 7.31 -9.58
N ALA A 78 2.29 6.29 -9.03
CA ALA A 78 3.00 5.21 -8.34
C ALA A 78 3.81 4.37 -9.36
N PRO A 79 4.95 3.76 -8.97
CA PRO A 79 5.49 3.67 -7.61
C PRO A 79 6.34 4.88 -7.19
N HIS A 80 6.53 5.88 -8.05
CA HIS A 80 7.38 7.03 -7.74
C HIS A 80 6.80 7.90 -6.64
N THR A 81 7.58 8.87 -6.15
CA THR A 81 7.15 9.95 -5.25
C THR A 81 7.86 11.22 -5.69
N ILE A 82 7.55 12.38 -5.11
CA ILE A 82 8.26 13.62 -5.46
C ILE A 82 9.73 13.60 -5.03
N LEU A 83 10.10 12.74 -4.07
CA LEU A 83 11.44 12.63 -3.52
C LEU A 83 12.24 11.49 -4.16
N THR A 84 13.50 11.76 -4.46
CA THR A 84 14.45 10.81 -5.07
C THR A 84 14.73 9.66 -4.09
N GLY A 85 14.55 8.41 -4.54
CA GLY A 85 14.80 7.22 -3.71
C GLY A 85 13.61 6.73 -2.89
N ALA A 86 12.53 7.51 -2.80
CA ALA A 86 11.29 7.07 -2.17
C ALA A 86 10.34 6.46 -3.19
N ARG A 87 9.65 5.43 -2.72
CA ARG A 87 8.68 4.67 -3.50
C ARG A 87 7.43 4.39 -2.69
N ARG A 88 6.29 4.30 -3.37
CA ARG A 88 5.04 3.78 -2.82
C ARG A 88 4.97 2.28 -3.10
N LEU A 89 4.65 1.48 -2.09
CA LEU A 89 4.21 0.10 -2.34
C LEU A 89 2.88 0.15 -3.10
N LEU A 90 2.75 -0.59 -4.19
CA LEU A 90 1.55 -0.55 -5.02
C LEU A 90 0.33 -1.15 -4.28
N PRO A 91 -0.91 -0.75 -4.64
CA PRO A 91 -2.14 -1.40 -4.17
C PRO A 91 -2.09 -2.91 -4.37
N GLY A 92 -2.56 -3.70 -3.41
CA GLY A 92 -2.59 -5.16 -3.52
C GLY A 92 -1.20 -5.82 -3.60
N HIS A 93 -0.14 -5.11 -3.18
CA HIS A 93 1.22 -5.67 -3.11
C HIS A 93 1.68 -5.88 -1.67
N ARG A 94 2.54 -6.88 -1.51
CA ARG A 94 3.27 -7.22 -0.29
C ARG A 94 4.76 -7.15 -0.56
N MET A 95 5.53 -6.88 0.47
CA MET A 95 6.98 -6.79 0.41
C MET A 95 7.58 -7.61 1.54
N THR A 96 8.62 -8.36 1.23
CA THR A 96 9.48 -9.00 2.25
C THR A 96 10.86 -8.39 2.13
N VAL A 97 11.40 -7.93 3.26
CA VAL A 97 12.75 -7.39 3.38
C VAL A 97 13.50 -8.28 4.36
N GLY A 98 14.66 -8.78 3.97
CA GLY A 98 15.46 -9.64 4.84
C GLY A 98 16.87 -9.86 4.30
N PRO A 99 17.60 -10.85 4.85
CA PRO A 99 18.99 -11.13 4.47
C PRO A 99 19.17 -11.47 2.97
N LYS A 100 18.11 -11.97 2.33
CA LYS A 100 18.10 -12.31 0.90
C LYS A 100 17.78 -11.12 -0.02
N GLY A 101 17.56 -9.93 0.55
CA GLY A 101 17.18 -8.72 -0.16
C GLY A 101 15.70 -8.37 -0.01
N ILE A 102 15.18 -7.65 -1.02
CA ILE A 102 13.80 -7.15 -1.05
C ILE A 102 13.04 -7.89 -2.15
N SER A 103 11.92 -8.53 -1.80
CA SER A 103 10.95 -9.10 -2.75
C SER A 103 9.65 -8.31 -2.68
N ILE A 104 9.04 -8.06 -3.84
CA ILE A 104 7.72 -7.43 -3.96
C ILE A 104 6.83 -8.34 -4.80
N GLU A 105 5.67 -8.68 -4.27
CA GLU A 105 4.72 -9.57 -4.90
C GLU A 105 3.32 -8.98 -4.85
N ARG A 106 2.54 -9.20 -5.92
CA ARG A 106 1.12 -8.88 -5.93
C ARG A 106 0.36 -10.01 -5.24
N TRP A 107 -0.39 -9.69 -4.18
CA TRP A 107 -1.26 -10.63 -3.48
C TRP A 107 -2.73 -10.42 -3.83
N TYR A 108 -3.09 -9.27 -4.39
CA TYR A 108 -4.43 -8.99 -4.90
C TYR A 108 -4.36 -8.25 -6.23
N ASP A 109 -5.16 -8.69 -7.19
CA ASP A 109 -5.30 -8.04 -8.49
C ASP A 109 -6.78 -7.76 -8.75
N LEU A 110 -7.15 -6.48 -8.86
CA LEU A 110 -8.51 -6.12 -9.20
C LEU A 110 -8.87 -6.57 -10.63
N ALA A 111 -7.89 -6.56 -11.54
CA ALA A 111 -8.12 -6.95 -12.93
C ALA A 111 -8.37 -8.45 -13.09
N SER A 112 -8.03 -9.28 -12.09
CA SER A 112 -8.35 -10.71 -12.10
C SER A 112 -9.77 -11.02 -11.60
N VAL A 113 -10.53 -10.01 -11.13
CA VAL A 113 -11.91 -10.20 -10.69
C VAL A 113 -12.81 -10.33 -11.92
N GLY A 114 -13.46 -11.49 -12.06
CA GLY A 114 -14.39 -11.77 -13.15
C GLY A 114 -15.70 -10.96 -13.06
N PRO A 115 -16.55 -11.05 -14.09
CA PRO A 115 -17.85 -10.40 -14.07
C PRO A 115 -18.74 -10.92 -12.94
N TYR A 116 -19.61 -10.05 -12.43
CA TYR A 116 -20.62 -10.43 -11.46
C TYR A 116 -21.62 -11.43 -12.09
N THR A 117 -21.92 -12.52 -11.38
CA THR A 117 -22.79 -13.61 -11.86
C THR A 117 -23.94 -13.93 -10.90
N GLY A 118 -24.18 -13.07 -9.91
CA GLY A 118 -25.28 -13.28 -8.96
C GLY A 118 -26.67 -13.06 -9.57
N PRO A 119 -27.71 -13.55 -8.88
CA PRO A 119 -29.07 -13.65 -9.44
C PRO A 119 -29.81 -12.30 -9.52
N ASP A 120 -29.53 -11.35 -8.63
CA ASP A 120 -30.15 -10.02 -8.60
C ASP A 120 -29.09 -8.93 -8.35
N PRO A 121 -28.39 -8.47 -9.41
CA PRO A 121 -27.32 -7.49 -9.27
C PRO A 121 -27.72 -6.19 -8.56
N ALA A 122 -29.00 -5.78 -8.64
CA ALA A 122 -29.46 -4.55 -8.02
C ALA A 122 -29.63 -4.71 -6.51
N SER A 123 -30.27 -5.81 -6.07
CA SER A 123 -30.40 -6.11 -4.65
C SER A 123 -29.04 -6.41 -4.02
N ASP A 124 -28.22 -7.22 -4.69
CA ASP A 124 -26.92 -7.63 -4.19
C ASP A 124 -25.97 -6.43 -4.01
N LEU A 125 -25.97 -5.49 -4.98
CA LEU A 125 -25.21 -4.24 -4.85
C LEU A 125 -25.69 -3.40 -3.67
N LYS A 126 -27.01 -3.29 -3.50
CA LYS A 126 -27.60 -2.52 -2.38
C LYS A 126 -27.15 -3.10 -1.04
N ASP A 127 -27.22 -4.42 -0.89
CA ASP A 127 -26.86 -5.11 0.35
C ASP A 127 -25.35 -4.96 0.65
N LEU A 128 -24.49 -5.18 -0.36
CA LEU A 128 -23.04 -4.97 -0.25
C LEU A 128 -22.68 -3.52 0.10
N LEU A 129 -23.36 -2.55 -0.51
CA LEU A 129 -23.13 -1.14 -0.22
C LEU A 129 -23.54 -0.78 1.22
N GLN A 130 -24.71 -1.26 1.66
CA GLN A 130 -25.18 -1.06 3.04
C GLN A 130 -24.21 -1.68 4.04
N ASP A 131 -23.70 -2.88 3.78
CA ASP A 131 -22.72 -3.53 4.63
C ASP A 131 -21.39 -2.77 4.66
N ALA A 132 -20.90 -2.32 3.50
CA ALA A 132 -19.67 -1.54 3.40
C ALA A 132 -19.74 -0.21 4.17
N VAL A 133 -20.90 0.44 4.17
CA VAL A 133 -21.18 1.64 4.99
C VAL A 133 -21.20 1.26 6.46
N ARG A 134 -21.97 0.24 6.86
CA ARG A 134 -22.10 -0.21 8.24
C ARG A 134 -20.75 -0.52 8.89
N LEU A 135 -19.86 -1.22 8.18
CA LEU A 135 -18.51 -1.54 8.65
C LEU A 135 -17.64 -0.30 8.91
N ARG A 136 -17.94 0.83 8.26
CA ARG A 136 -17.20 2.09 8.38
C ARG A 136 -17.88 3.12 9.28
N LEU A 137 -19.06 2.82 9.82
CA LEU A 137 -19.76 3.66 10.79
C LEU A 137 -19.25 3.46 12.22
N ILE A 138 -18.46 2.41 12.48
CA ILE A 138 -17.77 2.24 13.77
C ILE A 138 -16.67 3.29 13.82
N ALA A 139 -16.90 4.34 14.63
CA ALA A 139 -16.00 5.46 14.74
C ALA A 139 -14.70 5.06 15.47
N ASP A 140 -13.56 5.49 14.93
CA ASP A 140 -12.23 5.33 15.52
C ASP A 140 -11.90 6.49 16.49
N VAL A 141 -12.91 6.98 17.21
CA VAL A 141 -12.82 8.11 18.15
C VAL A 141 -13.66 7.84 19.40
N PRO A 142 -13.12 8.09 20.62
CA PRO A 142 -13.93 8.19 21.83
C PRO A 142 -14.87 9.39 21.81
#